data_AF-A0A7K3WFW8-F1
#
_entry.id   AF-A0A7K3WFW8-F1
#
_cell.length_a   1.000
_cell.length_b   1.000
_cell.length_c   1.000
_cell.angle_alpha   90.00
_cell.angle_beta   90.00
_cell.angle_gamma   90.00
#
_symmetry.space_group_name_H-M   'P 1'
#
loop_
_entity.id
_entity.type
_entity.pdbx_description
1 polymer ?
#
loop_
_entity_poly.entity_id
_entity_poly.type
_entity_poly.pdbx_seq_one_letter_code
_entity_poly.pdbx_strand_id
1 'polypeptide(L)'
;MPAEVIPASALVAHVEADEPEGVLAALSELSDEMRAEAWEVLRRPLSAVLGPDDRAGFTEDGWQRHIRTRALVALAVGPSDIVRRVGAWVLLPEHPSDVDRVLGSRTPHWRGEFTAATLRAFASEPEVGLMGPFWWVWWQELRQRERNGVLCFDPSSADYLVMMIRGLLFSGSIVDAVHADAQLADRAIWSLFEPAPGVQKALLGAERFWDRSNTWRIALVRLALAGVLDDERLADAATIAAGDERMGRNHRAWYRKIPELLADPSRIPEPAEHGAPPAGNQLYRLS
;
A
#
# COMPACT_ATOMS: atom_id res chain seq x y z
N MET A 1 -8.67 17.42 -29.64
CA MET A 1 -7.67 16.39 -30.00
C MET A 1 -7.07 15.87 -28.69
N PRO A 2 -6.88 14.56 -28.49
CA PRO A 2 -6.15 14.10 -27.31
C PRO A 2 -4.74 14.70 -27.36
N ALA A 3 -4.29 15.31 -26.26
CA ALA A 3 -2.93 15.83 -26.15
C ALA A 3 -1.95 14.70 -26.44
N GLU A 4 -1.00 14.95 -27.33
CA GLU A 4 0.02 13.98 -27.70
C GLU A 4 0.83 13.64 -26.43
N VAL A 5 0.80 12.37 -26.02
CA VAL A 5 1.49 11.93 -24.81
C VAL A 5 2.98 12.00 -25.08
N ILE A 6 3.64 13.03 -24.53
CA ILE A 6 5.09 13.20 -24.65
C ILE A 6 5.76 12.01 -23.93
N PRO A 7 6.60 11.22 -24.63
CA PRO A 7 7.30 10.12 -24.00
C PRO A 7 8.24 10.64 -22.91
N ALA A 8 8.38 9.90 -21.79
CA ALA A 8 9.17 10.31 -20.63
C ALA A 8 10.62 10.70 -21.00
N SER A 9 11.20 10.10 -22.05
CA SER A 9 12.52 10.44 -22.57
C SER A 9 12.61 11.83 -23.21
N ALA A 10 11.57 12.30 -23.91
CA ALA A 10 11.53 13.64 -24.49
C ALA A 10 11.38 14.71 -23.40
N LEU A 11 10.68 14.36 -22.31
CA LEU A 11 10.48 15.24 -21.17
C LEU A 11 11.73 15.37 -20.29
N VAL A 12 12.46 14.28 -20.07
CA VAL A 12 13.79 14.33 -19.45
C VAL A 12 14.72 15.22 -20.28
N ALA A 13 14.66 15.13 -21.61
CA ALA A 13 15.46 16.01 -22.47
C ALA A 13 15.08 17.50 -22.32
N HIS A 14 13.79 17.85 -22.21
CA HIS A 14 13.37 19.23 -21.93
C HIS A 14 13.81 19.74 -20.54
N VAL A 15 13.80 18.87 -19.51
CA VAL A 15 14.29 19.21 -18.17
C VAL A 15 15.81 19.41 -18.17
N GLU A 16 16.57 18.53 -18.83
CA GLU A 16 18.02 18.66 -18.98
C GLU A 16 18.42 19.88 -19.83
N ALA A 17 17.55 20.29 -20.76
CA ALA A 17 17.73 21.47 -21.60
C ALA A 17 17.25 22.79 -20.97
N ASP A 18 16.69 22.77 -19.75
CA ASP A 18 16.07 23.92 -19.08
C ASP A 18 14.98 24.61 -19.95
N GLU A 19 14.14 23.81 -20.62
CA GLU A 19 13.06 24.28 -21.51
C GLU A 19 11.68 24.28 -20.82
N PRO A 20 11.26 25.38 -20.17
CA PRO A 20 10.03 25.45 -19.39
C PRO A 20 8.77 25.13 -20.21
N GLU A 21 8.70 25.63 -21.45
CA GLU A 21 7.51 25.49 -22.27
C GLU A 21 7.23 24.03 -22.66
N GLY A 22 8.29 23.24 -22.91
CA GLY A 22 8.18 21.80 -23.20
C GLY A 22 7.75 20.99 -21.97
N VAL A 23 8.27 21.33 -20.79
CA VAL A 23 7.88 20.70 -19.51
C VAL A 23 6.44 21.05 -19.14
N LEU A 24 6.04 22.31 -19.27
CA LEU A 24 4.70 22.78 -18.92
C LEU A 24 3.61 22.31 -19.89
N ALA A 25 3.96 22.11 -21.16
CA ALA A 25 3.08 21.49 -22.15
C ALA A 25 2.78 20.02 -21.81
N ALA A 26 3.77 19.29 -21.27
CA ALA A 26 3.61 17.91 -20.79
C ALA A 26 2.73 17.79 -19.53
N LEU A 27 2.50 18.90 -18.82
CA LEU A 27 1.73 19.01 -17.58
C LEU A 27 0.35 19.66 -17.77
N SER A 28 -0.21 19.60 -18.98
CA SER A 28 -1.44 20.30 -19.38
C SER A 28 -2.68 19.97 -18.54
N GLU A 29 -2.68 18.86 -17.81
CA GLU A 29 -3.77 18.41 -16.92
C GLU A 29 -3.70 19.03 -15.50
N LEU A 30 -2.64 19.77 -15.18
CA LEU A 30 -2.46 20.47 -13.90
C LEU A 30 -2.96 21.93 -14.00
N SER A 31 -3.37 22.51 -12.87
CA SER A 31 -3.69 23.94 -12.81
C SER A 31 -2.45 24.81 -13.06
N ASP A 32 -2.66 26.07 -13.46
CA ASP A 32 -1.56 27.03 -13.71
C ASP A 32 -0.67 27.24 -12.48
N GLU A 33 -1.27 27.28 -11.30
CA GLU A 33 -0.58 27.41 -10.02
C GLU A 33 0.34 26.20 -9.76
N MET A 34 -0.16 24.98 -9.99
CA MET A 34 0.60 23.75 -9.82
C MET A 34 1.69 23.59 -10.89
N ARG A 35 1.44 24.07 -12.10
CA ARG A 35 2.42 24.11 -13.20
C ARG A 35 3.59 25.05 -12.89
N ALA A 36 3.33 26.23 -12.34
CA ALA A 36 4.37 27.17 -11.95
C ALA A 36 5.22 26.63 -10.79
N GLU A 37 4.59 26.05 -9.76
CA GLU A 37 5.28 25.43 -8.64
C GLU A 37 6.09 24.19 -9.08
N ALA A 38 5.57 23.41 -10.03
CA ALA A 38 6.24 22.26 -10.62
C ALA A 38 7.57 22.60 -11.29
N TRP A 39 7.57 23.68 -12.08
CA TRP A 39 8.75 24.15 -12.78
C TRP A 39 9.84 24.60 -11.80
N GLU A 40 9.46 25.36 -10.76
CA GLU A 40 10.39 25.81 -9.71
C GLU A 40 11.00 24.64 -8.92
N VAL A 41 10.23 23.57 -8.73
CA VAL A 41 10.71 22.32 -8.10
C VAL A 41 11.72 21.59 -8.98
N LEU A 42 11.44 21.45 -10.28
CA LEU A 42 12.29 20.71 -11.22
C LEU A 42 13.63 21.39 -11.49
N ARG A 43 13.68 22.72 -11.40
CA ARG A 43 14.92 23.52 -11.50
C ARG A 43 15.86 23.33 -10.31
N ARG A 44 15.35 22.83 -9.17
CA ARG A 44 16.19 22.49 -8.01
C ARG A 44 16.72 21.07 -8.21
N PRO A 45 17.98 20.78 -7.84
CA PRO A 45 18.47 19.40 -7.87
C PRO A 45 17.48 18.53 -7.10
N LEU A 46 16.91 17.53 -7.78
CA LEU A 46 15.98 16.55 -7.20
C LEU A 46 16.74 15.75 -6.13
N SER A 47 16.90 16.33 -4.95
CA SER A 47 17.37 15.65 -3.77
C SER A 47 16.32 14.59 -3.41
N ALA A 48 16.75 13.33 -3.43
CA ALA A 48 15.93 12.16 -3.11
C ALA A 48 15.35 12.18 -1.69
N VAL A 49 15.91 13.03 -0.83
CA VAL A 49 15.56 13.23 0.57
C VAL A 49 15.59 14.73 0.80
N LEU A 50 14.45 15.31 1.13
CA LEU A 50 14.39 16.70 1.55
C LEU A 50 15.05 16.81 2.92
N GLY A 51 16.04 17.69 3.03
CA GLY A 51 16.71 17.96 4.30
C GLY A 51 15.80 18.76 5.24
N PRO A 52 16.09 18.80 6.54
CA PRO A 52 15.39 19.68 7.48
C PRO A 52 15.45 21.17 7.05
N ASP A 53 16.49 21.55 6.31
CA ASP A 53 16.65 22.89 5.75
C ASP A 53 15.64 23.22 4.64
N ASP A 54 15.12 22.22 3.92
CA ASP A 54 14.08 22.40 2.88
C ASP A 54 12.71 22.74 3.50
N ARG A 55 12.47 22.36 4.77
CA ARG A 55 11.23 22.65 5.51
C ARG A 55 11.21 24.08 6.10
N ALA A 56 12.36 24.74 6.15
CA ALA A 56 12.47 26.07 6.74
C ALA A 56 11.61 27.09 5.99
N GLY A 57 10.68 27.75 6.70
CA GLY A 57 9.81 28.77 6.12
C GLY A 57 8.45 28.28 5.61
N PHE A 58 8.19 26.97 5.65
CA PHE A 58 6.86 26.42 5.37
C PHE A 58 6.06 26.21 6.66
N THR A 59 4.75 26.44 6.61
CA THR A 59 3.79 25.88 7.58
C THR A 59 3.65 24.38 7.33
N GLU A 60 3.04 23.62 8.25
CA GLU A 60 2.80 22.18 8.04
C GLU A 60 2.00 21.94 6.75
N ASP A 61 0.90 22.67 6.57
CA ASP A 61 0.06 22.61 5.37
C ASP A 61 0.82 23.05 4.10
N GLY A 62 1.68 24.06 4.21
CA GLY A 62 2.51 24.54 3.11
C GLY A 62 3.57 23.51 2.70
N TRP A 63 4.11 22.78 3.67
CA TRP A 63 5.09 21.73 3.45
C TRP A 63 4.46 20.48 2.82
N GLN A 64 3.29 20.08 3.30
CA GLN A 64 2.52 18.97 2.70
C GLN A 64 2.11 19.29 1.26
N ARG A 65 1.66 20.52 0.97
CA ARG A 65 1.39 20.99 -0.39
C ARG A 65 2.63 20.96 -1.27
N HIS A 66 3.76 21.46 -0.77
CA HIS A 66 5.02 21.45 -1.49
C HIS A 66 5.45 20.03 -1.86
N ILE A 67 5.47 19.09 -0.91
CA ILE A 67 5.81 17.67 -1.17
C ILE A 67 4.84 17.04 -2.17
N ARG A 68 3.53 17.34 -2.06
CA ARG A 68 2.52 16.87 -3.01
C ARG A 68 2.79 17.40 -4.41
N THR A 69 3.13 18.67 -4.58
CA THR A 69 3.48 19.22 -5.89
C THR A 69 4.74 18.53 -6.43
N ARG A 70 5.78 18.32 -5.61
CA ARG A 70 6.94 17.51 -6.01
C ARG A 70 6.56 16.09 -6.42
N ALA A 71 5.59 15.47 -5.74
CA ALA A 71 5.08 14.15 -6.05
C ALA A 71 4.29 14.08 -7.35
N LEU A 72 3.38 15.01 -7.57
CA LEU A 72 2.63 15.14 -8.80
C LEU A 72 3.53 15.40 -10.00
N VAL A 73 4.61 16.15 -9.78
CA VAL A 73 5.60 16.47 -10.80
C VAL A 73 6.50 15.28 -11.07
N ALA A 74 7.01 14.61 -10.05
CA ALA A 74 7.73 13.36 -10.21
C ALA A 74 6.86 12.29 -10.91
N LEU A 75 5.58 12.16 -10.55
CA LEU A 75 4.62 11.29 -11.22
C LEU A 75 4.36 11.68 -12.67
N ALA A 76 4.32 12.98 -12.95
CA ALA A 76 3.98 13.47 -14.26
C ALA A 76 5.17 13.52 -15.23
N VAL A 77 6.40 13.66 -14.71
CA VAL A 77 7.61 13.89 -15.52
C VAL A 77 8.82 13.00 -15.21
N GLY A 78 8.82 12.28 -14.10
CA GLY A 78 10.00 11.59 -13.59
C GLY A 78 10.25 10.20 -14.21
N PRO A 79 11.52 9.77 -14.34
CA PRO A 79 11.87 8.37 -14.60
C PRO A 79 11.47 7.46 -13.42
N SER A 80 11.27 6.17 -13.69
CA SER A 80 10.66 5.20 -12.75
C SER A 80 11.38 5.10 -11.38
N ASP A 81 12.67 5.42 -11.33
CA ASP A 81 13.49 5.44 -10.11
C ASP A 81 13.25 6.68 -9.23
N ILE A 82 12.96 7.84 -9.83
CA ILE A 82 12.52 9.05 -9.11
C ILE A 82 11.10 8.84 -8.59
N VAL A 83 10.24 8.27 -9.42
CA VAL A 83 8.86 7.94 -9.05
C VAL A 83 8.79 6.95 -7.87
N ARG A 84 9.70 5.96 -7.81
CA ARG A 84 9.83 5.04 -6.65
C ARG A 84 10.04 5.74 -5.32
N ARG A 85 10.79 6.83 -5.32
CA ARG A 85 11.14 7.59 -4.11
C ARG A 85 10.00 8.48 -3.66
N VAL A 86 9.12 8.85 -4.59
CA VAL A 86 8.00 9.73 -4.31
C VAL A 86 6.66 9.00 -4.13
N GLY A 87 6.55 7.75 -4.58
CA GLY A 87 5.33 6.92 -4.44
C GLY A 87 4.81 6.80 -3.00
N ALA A 88 5.69 6.93 -2.00
CA ALA A 88 5.30 6.97 -0.59
C ALA A 88 4.38 8.16 -0.23
N TRP A 89 4.62 9.30 -0.88
CA TRP A 89 3.90 10.55 -0.67
C TRP A 89 2.60 10.61 -1.49
N VAL A 90 2.48 9.76 -2.50
CA VAL A 90 1.32 9.68 -3.40
C VAL A 90 0.13 9.01 -2.70
N LEU A 91 0.37 8.05 -1.81
CA LEU A 91 -0.67 7.37 -1.02
C LEU A 91 -1.07 8.16 0.25
N LEU A 92 -0.66 9.42 0.40
CA LEU A 92 -1.11 10.25 1.52
C LEU A 92 -2.59 10.63 1.34
N PRO A 93 -3.38 10.57 2.44
CA PRO A 93 -4.85 10.50 2.39
C PRO A 93 -5.59 11.79 2.04
N GLU A 94 -4.92 12.94 1.91
CA GLU A 94 -5.65 14.19 2.08
C GLU A 94 -6.37 14.73 0.84
N HIS A 95 -6.01 14.38 -0.41
CA HIS A 95 -6.66 15.02 -1.57
C HIS A 95 -6.76 14.15 -2.85
N PRO A 96 -7.90 13.48 -3.10
CA PRO A 96 -8.10 12.53 -4.20
C PRO A 96 -8.17 13.09 -5.64
N SER A 97 -8.11 14.40 -5.88
CA SER A 97 -8.56 14.94 -7.18
C SER A 97 -7.52 14.98 -8.32
N ASP A 98 -6.24 15.25 -8.02
CA ASP A 98 -5.24 15.53 -9.08
C ASP A 98 -4.24 14.39 -9.27
N VAL A 99 -3.91 13.67 -8.20
CA VAL A 99 -3.07 12.46 -8.26
C VAL A 99 -3.74 11.40 -9.12
N ASP A 100 -5.01 11.12 -8.86
CA ASP A 100 -5.77 10.11 -9.60
C ASP A 100 -5.98 10.52 -11.06
N ARG A 101 -6.15 11.82 -11.36
CA ARG A 101 -6.21 12.34 -12.74
C ARG A 101 -4.89 12.12 -13.48
N VAL A 102 -3.76 12.46 -12.87
CA VAL A 102 -2.43 12.27 -13.46
C VAL A 102 -2.09 10.79 -13.63
N LEU A 103 -2.41 9.95 -12.65
CA LEU A 103 -2.21 8.51 -12.77
C LEU A 103 -3.10 7.93 -13.86
N GLY A 104 -4.40 8.27 -13.86
CA GLY A 104 -5.39 7.77 -14.81
C GLY A 104 -5.11 8.15 -16.27
N SER A 105 -4.41 9.26 -16.55
CA SER A 105 -4.02 9.65 -17.90
C SER A 105 -2.82 8.86 -18.46
N ARG A 106 -2.14 8.06 -17.63
CA ARG A 106 -0.95 7.28 -18.04
C ARG A 106 -1.34 5.97 -18.71
N THR A 107 -0.43 5.47 -19.56
CA THR A 107 -0.61 4.19 -20.24
C THR A 107 -0.72 3.04 -19.21
N PRO A 108 -1.48 1.97 -19.51
CA PRO A 108 -1.63 0.83 -18.59
C PRO A 108 -0.29 0.20 -18.17
N HIS A 109 0.67 0.11 -19.11
CA HIS A 109 2.00 -0.43 -18.84
C HIS A 109 2.75 0.41 -17.81
N TRP A 110 2.81 1.74 -18.01
CA TRP A 110 3.45 2.66 -17.07
C TRP A 110 2.82 2.57 -15.68
N ARG A 111 1.48 2.53 -15.61
CA ARG A 111 0.76 2.39 -14.33
C ARG A 111 1.10 1.08 -13.62
N GLY A 112 1.25 -0.02 -14.35
CA GLY A 112 1.68 -1.30 -13.79
C GLY A 112 3.08 -1.22 -13.17
N GLU A 113 4.03 -0.62 -13.89
CA GLU A 113 5.40 -0.42 -13.37
C GLU A 113 5.41 0.49 -12.14
N PHE A 114 4.70 1.62 -12.20
CA PHE A 114 4.54 2.53 -11.08
C PHE A 114 3.97 1.84 -9.84
N THR A 115 2.90 1.08 -10.04
CA THR A 115 2.20 0.38 -8.96
C THR A 115 3.11 -0.64 -8.30
N ALA A 116 3.80 -1.48 -9.09
CA ALA A 116 4.75 -2.47 -8.58
C ALA A 116 5.89 -1.82 -7.81
N ALA A 117 6.42 -0.70 -8.32
CA ALA A 117 7.54 0.00 -7.71
C ALA A 117 7.16 0.69 -6.39
N THR A 118 5.96 1.26 -6.32
CA THR A 118 5.36 1.85 -5.10
C THR A 118 5.16 0.77 -4.05
N LEU A 119 4.48 -0.33 -4.40
CA LEU A 119 4.27 -1.47 -3.51
C LEU A 119 5.58 -1.99 -2.91
N ARG A 120 6.61 -2.17 -3.74
CA ARG A 120 7.92 -2.65 -3.29
C ARG A 120 8.57 -1.71 -2.28
N ALA A 121 8.47 -0.40 -2.49
CA ALA A 121 9.03 0.58 -1.57
C ALA A 121 8.37 0.45 -0.18
N PHE A 122 7.04 0.42 -0.12
CA PHE A 122 6.31 0.26 1.14
C PHE A 122 6.52 -1.11 1.79
N ALA A 123 6.48 -2.19 1.02
CA ALA A 123 6.72 -3.55 1.54
C ALA A 123 8.11 -3.68 2.18
N SER A 124 9.10 -2.94 1.65
CA SER A 124 10.47 -2.91 2.17
C SER A 124 10.67 -2.09 3.46
N GLU A 125 9.67 -1.32 3.89
CA GLU A 125 9.75 -0.42 5.05
C GLU A 125 10.08 -1.21 6.34
N PRO A 126 11.23 -0.93 6.99
CA PRO A 126 11.63 -1.60 8.23
C PRO A 126 10.85 -1.16 9.48
N GLU A 127 10.29 0.05 9.53
CA GLU A 127 9.70 0.65 10.74
C GLU A 127 8.21 0.29 10.98
N VAL A 128 7.84 -0.95 10.70
CA VAL A 128 6.43 -1.41 10.68
C VAL A 128 5.65 -1.07 11.96
N GLY A 129 6.26 -1.24 13.13
CA GLY A 129 5.59 -1.01 14.42
C GLY A 129 5.38 0.47 14.76
N LEU A 130 6.21 1.37 14.23
CA LEU A 130 6.09 2.82 14.45
C LEU A 130 5.06 3.44 13.50
N MET A 131 4.88 2.84 12.32
CA MET A 131 3.97 3.33 11.27
C MET A 131 2.55 2.75 11.35
N GLY A 132 2.20 2.13 12.48
CA GLY A 132 0.94 1.41 12.67
C GLY A 132 -0.33 2.05 12.09
N PRO A 133 -0.67 3.31 12.46
CA PRO A 133 -1.91 3.93 11.98
C PRO A 133 -1.88 4.19 10.47
N PHE A 134 -0.68 4.46 9.93
CA PHE A 134 -0.50 4.80 8.53
C PHE A 134 -0.68 3.58 7.62
N TRP A 135 -0.35 2.36 8.09
CA TRP A 135 -0.56 1.14 7.30
C TRP A 135 -2.02 0.93 6.92
N TRP A 136 -2.95 1.18 7.84
CA TRP A 136 -4.39 1.09 7.55
C TRP A 136 -4.83 2.14 6.52
N VAL A 137 -4.39 3.38 6.71
CA VAL A 137 -4.70 4.49 5.81
C VAL A 137 -4.17 4.20 4.40
N TRP A 138 -2.91 3.81 4.28
CA TRP A 138 -2.30 3.47 2.99
C TRP A 138 -2.98 2.28 2.32
N TRP A 139 -3.41 1.29 3.09
CA TRP A 139 -4.19 0.17 2.56
C TRP A 139 -5.54 0.62 2.00
N GLN A 140 -6.26 1.49 2.70
CA GLN A 140 -7.53 2.05 2.21
C GLN A 140 -7.34 2.84 0.92
N GLU A 141 -6.34 3.72 0.88
CA GLU A 141 -6.00 4.49 -0.33
C GLU A 141 -5.64 3.57 -1.50
N LEU A 142 -4.84 2.54 -1.24
CA LEU A 142 -4.44 1.55 -2.23
C LEU A 142 -5.65 0.81 -2.80
N ARG A 143 -6.53 0.29 -1.94
CA ARG A 143 -7.75 -0.42 -2.34
C ARG A 143 -8.76 0.47 -3.06
N GLN A 144 -8.91 1.72 -2.63
CA GLN A 144 -9.80 2.66 -3.30
C GLN A 144 -9.33 2.95 -4.72
N ARG A 145 -8.02 3.16 -4.92
CA ARG A 145 -7.45 3.43 -6.25
C ARG A 145 -7.40 2.20 -7.14
N GLU A 146 -7.30 1.00 -6.57
CA GLU A 146 -7.54 -0.25 -7.29
C GLU A 146 -8.96 -0.34 -7.84
N ARG A 147 -9.96 -0.15 -6.95
CA ARG A 147 -11.38 -0.24 -7.30
C ARG A 147 -11.79 0.81 -8.33
N ASN A 148 -11.18 1.99 -8.27
CA ASN A 148 -11.36 3.06 -9.26
C ASN A 148 -10.58 2.82 -10.57
N GLY A 149 -9.81 1.73 -10.67
CA GLY A 149 -9.00 1.41 -11.84
C GLY A 149 -7.85 2.39 -12.10
N VAL A 150 -7.47 3.19 -11.10
CA VAL A 150 -6.36 4.15 -11.16
C VAL A 150 -5.03 3.41 -11.08
N LEU A 151 -4.93 2.46 -10.15
CA LEU A 151 -3.77 1.56 -9.99
C LEU A 151 -4.12 0.16 -10.46
N CYS A 152 -3.11 -0.57 -10.94
CA CYS A 152 -3.26 -1.93 -11.45
C CYS A 152 -2.38 -2.88 -10.65
N PHE A 153 -3.01 -3.80 -9.92
CA PHE A 153 -2.31 -4.72 -9.02
C PHE A 153 -2.40 -6.15 -9.53
N ASP A 154 -1.33 -6.90 -9.33
CA ASP A 154 -1.39 -8.34 -9.28
C ASP A 154 -1.74 -8.75 -7.84
N PRO A 155 -2.95 -9.32 -7.59
CA PRO A 155 -3.39 -9.70 -6.25
C PRO A 155 -2.55 -10.83 -5.63
N SER A 156 -1.76 -11.54 -6.44
CA SER A 156 -0.81 -12.56 -5.99
C SER A 156 0.60 -12.01 -5.72
N SER A 157 0.86 -10.75 -6.07
CA SER A 157 2.19 -10.17 -5.88
C SER A 157 2.55 -10.06 -4.40
N ALA A 158 3.77 -10.48 -4.07
CA ALA A 158 4.24 -10.50 -2.68
C ALA A 158 4.20 -9.10 -2.03
N ASP A 159 4.55 -8.05 -2.79
CA ASP A 159 4.55 -6.69 -2.27
C ASP A 159 3.12 -6.20 -1.94
N TYR A 160 2.13 -6.56 -2.76
CA TYR A 160 0.70 -6.28 -2.48
C TYR A 160 0.21 -7.03 -1.23
N LEU A 161 0.54 -8.32 -1.13
CA LEU A 161 0.14 -9.13 0.02
C LEU A 161 0.79 -8.63 1.32
N VAL A 162 2.03 -8.17 1.30
CA VAL A 162 2.68 -7.53 2.46
C VAL A 162 1.92 -6.27 2.88
N MET A 163 1.50 -5.43 1.93
CA MET A 163 0.68 -4.25 2.21
C MET A 163 -0.66 -4.62 2.83
N MET A 164 -1.35 -5.62 2.28
CA MET A 164 -2.61 -6.14 2.83
C MET A 164 -2.43 -6.65 4.26
N ILE A 165 -1.41 -7.48 4.49
CA ILE A 165 -1.12 -8.06 5.81
C ILE A 165 -0.93 -6.98 6.86
N ARG A 166 -0.11 -5.97 6.54
CA ARG A 166 0.15 -4.85 7.45
C ARG A 166 -1.13 -4.02 7.63
N GLY A 167 -1.74 -3.53 6.55
CA GLY A 167 -2.88 -2.64 6.62
C GLY A 167 -4.07 -3.21 7.39
N LEU A 168 -4.48 -4.44 7.08
CA LEU A 168 -5.63 -5.07 7.74
C LEU A 168 -5.36 -5.36 9.21
N LEU A 169 -4.12 -5.65 9.60
CA LEU A 169 -3.77 -5.85 10.99
C LEU A 169 -4.03 -4.59 11.85
N PHE A 170 -3.99 -3.41 11.25
CA PHE A 170 -4.28 -2.12 11.89
C PHE A 170 -5.72 -1.61 11.67
N SER A 171 -6.59 -2.39 11.04
CA SER A 171 -8.00 -2.01 10.81
C SER A 171 -8.88 -2.01 12.07
N GLY A 172 -8.36 -2.54 13.19
CA GLY A 172 -9.15 -2.83 14.40
C GLY A 172 -9.80 -4.20 14.39
N SER A 173 -10.22 -4.70 13.21
CA SER A 173 -10.78 -6.05 13.03
C SER A 173 -10.53 -6.52 11.60
N ILE A 174 -9.60 -7.48 11.43
CA ILE A 174 -9.31 -8.08 10.11
C ILE A 174 -10.59 -8.70 9.54
N VAL A 175 -11.42 -9.30 10.40
CA VAL A 175 -12.68 -9.94 10.02
C VAL A 175 -13.63 -8.94 9.39
N ASP A 176 -13.87 -7.79 10.03
CA ASP A 176 -14.79 -6.77 9.52
C ASP A 176 -14.28 -6.14 8.23
N ALA A 177 -12.97 -5.91 8.13
CA ALA A 177 -12.35 -5.37 6.93
C ALA A 177 -12.48 -6.32 5.72
N VAL A 178 -12.39 -7.64 5.93
CA VAL A 178 -12.60 -8.63 4.86
C VAL A 178 -14.08 -8.75 4.49
N HIS A 179 -15.01 -8.67 5.46
CA HIS A 179 -16.45 -8.64 5.15
C HIS A 179 -16.83 -7.44 4.27
N ALA A 180 -16.20 -6.28 4.50
CA ALA A 180 -16.40 -5.08 3.70
C ALA A 180 -15.77 -5.17 2.28
N ASP A 181 -15.00 -6.21 1.98
CA ASP A 181 -14.28 -6.38 0.73
C ASP A 181 -14.22 -7.84 0.26
N ALA A 182 -15.35 -8.32 -0.29
CA ALA A 182 -15.51 -9.70 -0.76
C ALA A 182 -14.41 -10.17 -1.74
N GLN A 183 -13.82 -9.27 -2.52
CA GLN A 183 -12.74 -9.62 -3.44
C GLN A 183 -11.48 -10.15 -2.72
N LEU A 184 -11.24 -9.71 -1.48
CA LEU A 184 -10.13 -10.22 -0.68
C LEU A 184 -10.36 -11.69 -0.30
N ALA A 185 -11.59 -12.04 0.10
CA ALA A 185 -12.00 -13.40 0.44
C ALA A 185 -11.94 -14.33 -0.78
N ASP A 186 -12.30 -13.84 -1.97
CA ASP A 186 -12.33 -14.66 -3.18
C ASP A 186 -10.93 -14.96 -3.74
N ARG A 187 -9.97 -14.04 -3.58
CA ARG A 187 -8.69 -14.09 -4.29
C ARG A 187 -7.48 -13.92 -3.39
N ALA A 188 -7.24 -12.71 -2.89
CA ALA A 188 -5.94 -12.33 -2.30
C ALA A 188 -5.58 -13.14 -1.04
N ILE A 189 -6.56 -13.52 -0.23
CA ILE A 189 -6.34 -14.33 0.99
C ILE A 189 -5.70 -15.69 0.67
N TRP A 190 -6.05 -16.30 -0.46
CA TRP A 190 -5.54 -17.63 -0.81
C TRP A 190 -4.05 -17.63 -1.16
N SER A 191 -3.54 -16.52 -1.69
CA SER A 191 -2.11 -16.35 -1.96
C SER A 191 -1.26 -16.24 -0.69
N LEU A 192 -1.87 -16.08 0.49
CA LEU A 192 -1.18 -16.17 1.78
C LEU A 192 -0.66 -17.57 2.09
N PHE A 193 -1.12 -18.61 1.38
CA PHE A 193 -0.71 -20.00 1.56
C PHE A 193 0.39 -20.42 0.58
N GLU A 194 0.83 -19.52 -0.29
CA GLU A 194 1.89 -19.76 -1.28
C GLU A 194 3.29 -19.43 -0.71
N PRO A 195 4.35 -20.09 -1.21
CA PRO A 195 5.70 -19.90 -0.69
C PRO A 195 6.32 -18.58 -1.17
N ALA A 196 6.03 -17.50 -0.44
CA ALA A 196 6.61 -16.18 -0.64
C ALA A 196 7.32 -15.69 0.64
N PRO A 197 8.67 -15.67 0.70
CA PRO A 197 9.41 -15.32 1.92
C PRO A 197 9.07 -13.96 2.54
N GLY A 198 8.79 -12.95 1.71
CA GLY A 198 8.40 -11.61 2.18
C GLY A 198 7.02 -11.59 2.87
N VAL A 199 6.04 -12.28 2.28
CA VAL A 199 4.67 -12.44 2.80
C VAL A 199 4.70 -13.20 4.12
N GLN A 200 5.43 -14.31 4.13
CA GLN A 200 5.68 -15.12 5.33
C GLN A 200 6.26 -14.27 6.46
N LYS A 201 7.35 -13.53 6.20
CA LYS A 201 7.98 -12.64 7.19
C LYS A 201 6.99 -11.59 7.71
N ALA A 202 6.14 -11.03 6.85
CA ALA A 202 5.11 -10.09 7.28
C ALA A 202 4.07 -10.74 8.20
N LEU A 203 3.54 -11.92 7.85
CA LEU A 203 2.57 -12.67 8.69
C LEU A 203 3.12 -12.93 10.10
N LEU A 204 4.29 -13.56 10.23
CA LEU A 204 4.86 -13.88 11.55
C LEU A 204 5.40 -12.65 12.29
N GLY A 205 6.01 -11.71 11.56
CA GLY A 205 6.62 -10.52 12.14
C GLY A 205 5.60 -9.59 12.78
N ALA A 206 4.40 -9.55 12.21
CA ALA A 206 3.32 -8.66 12.62
C ALA A 206 2.41 -9.28 13.70
N GLU A 207 2.26 -10.60 13.83
CA GLU A 207 1.41 -11.16 14.90
C GLU A 207 2.01 -11.03 16.31
N ARG A 208 3.34 -10.98 16.46
CA ARG A 208 4.01 -11.14 17.77
C ARG A 208 3.83 -9.98 18.75
N PHE A 209 3.40 -8.82 18.29
CA PHE A 209 3.13 -7.65 19.15
C PHE A 209 1.65 -7.25 19.16
N TRP A 210 0.77 -8.08 18.60
CA TRP A 210 -0.63 -7.77 18.41
C TRP A 210 -1.52 -8.60 19.32
N ASP A 211 -2.72 -8.10 19.56
CA ASP A 211 -3.72 -8.79 20.37
C ASP A 211 -3.94 -10.19 19.81
N ARG A 212 -3.87 -11.19 20.69
CA ARG A 212 -4.03 -12.60 20.30
C ARG A 212 -5.38 -12.88 19.65
N SER A 213 -6.41 -12.10 19.97
CA SER A 213 -7.76 -12.15 19.40
C SER A 213 -7.89 -11.53 18.01
N ASN A 214 -6.90 -10.76 17.56
CA ASN A 214 -6.88 -10.08 16.25
C ASN A 214 -5.58 -10.37 15.49
N THR A 215 -5.21 -11.64 15.42
CA THR A 215 -4.11 -12.14 14.57
C THR A 215 -4.65 -12.67 13.25
N TRP A 216 -3.82 -12.69 12.20
CA TRP A 216 -4.21 -13.23 10.90
C TRP A 216 -4.69 -14.68 10.99
N ARG A 217 -4.00 -15.52 11.77
CA ARG A 217 -4.44 -16.91 11.98
C ARG A 217 -5.86 -16.99 12.53
N ILE A 218 -6.15 -16.19 13.56
CA ILE A 218 -7.46 -16.20 14.23
C ILE A 218 -8.54 -15.58 13.35
N ALA A 219 -8.21 -14.52 12.62
CA ALA A 219 -9.12 -13.91 11.66
C ALA A 219 -9.54 -14.87 10.56
N LEU A 220 -8.61 -15.63 9.97
CA LEU A 220 -8.91 -16.63 8.93
C LEU A 220 -9.88 -17.71 9.44
N VAL A 221 -9.63 -18.24 10.64
CA VAL A 221 -10.50 -19.25 11.26
C VAL A 221 -11.89 -18.66 11.54
N ARG A 222 -11.97 -17.43 12.07
CA ARG A 222 -13.27 -16.77 12.32
C ARG A 222 -14.04 -16.49 11.03
N LEU A 223 -13.36 -16.09 9.96
CA LEU A 223 -13.97 -15.89 8.64
C LEU A 223 -14.54 -17.21 8.10
N ALA A 224 -13.85 -18.33 8.30
CA ALA A 224 -14.37 -19.64 7.93
C ALA A 224 -15.58 -20.06 8.77
N LEU A 225 -15.52 -19.91 10.09
CA LEU A 225 -16.64 -20.22 10.99
C LEU A 225 -17.87 -19.31 10.74
N ALA A 226 -17.66 -18.11 10.22
CA ALA A 226 -18.72 -17.18 9.80
C ALA A 226 -19.27 -17.50 8.39
N GLY A 227 -18.72 -18.49 7.68
CA GLY A 227 -19.12 -18.86 6.32
C GLY A 227 -18.65 -17.90 5.22
N VAL A 228 -17.71 -17.00 5.53
CA VAL A 228 -17.10 -16.09 4.52
C VAL A 228 -16.02 -16.80 3.72
N LEU A 229 -15.23 -17.63 4.39
CA LEU A 229 -14.27 -18.54 3.74
C LEU A 229 -14.82 -19.95 3.81
N ASP A 230 -14.56 -20.74 2.77
CA ASP A 230 -14.82 -22.17 2.79
C ASP A 230 -13.85 -22.85 3.77
N ASP A 231 -14.39 -23.55 4.76
CA ASP A 231 -13.64 -24.13 5.89
C ASP A 231 -12.81 -25.34 5.46
N GLU A 232 -13.36 -26.20 4.60
CA GLU A 232 -12.64 -27.32 3.99
C GLU A 232 -11.44 -26.83 3.18
N ARG A 233 -11.66 -25.86 2.26
CA ARG A 233 -10.59 -25.24 1.47
C ARG A 233 -9.54 -24.57 2.33
N LEU A 234 -9.95 -23.90 3.43
CA LEU A 234 -9.01 -23.29 4.37
C LEU A 234 -8.15 -24.34 5.08
N ALA A 235 -8.76 -25.43 5.54
CA ALA A 235 -8.05 -26.54 6.19
C ALA A 235 -7.07 -27.22 5.23
N ASP A 236 -7.48 -27.45 3.98
CA ASP A 236 -6.66 -28.06 2.93
C ASP A 236 -5.47 -27.15 2.56
N ALA A 237 -5.72 -25.87 2.29
CA ALA A 237 -4.67 -24.91 1.97
C ALA A 237 -3.63 -24.81 3.11
N ALA A 238 -4.10 -24.78 4.36
CA ALA A 238 -3.22 -24.77 5.52
C ALA A 238 -2.41 -26.08 5.65
N THR A 239 -3.02 -27.23 5.38
CA THR A 239 -2.34 -28.54 5.42
C THR A 239 -1.27 -28.63 4.34
N ILE A 240 -1.57 -28.19 3.12
CA ILE A 240 -0.61 -28.13 2.00
C ILE A 240 0.56 -27.20 2.36
N ALA A 241 0.29 -25.97 2.83
CA ALA A 241 1.32 -25.02 3.23
C ALA A 241 2.17 -25.53 4.42
N ALA A 242 1.57 -26.28 5.34
CA ALA A 242 2.28 -26.92 6.44
C ALA A 242 3.20 -28.08 6.01
N GLY A 243 2.92 -28.69 4.86
CA GLY A 243 3.72 -29.75 4.22
C GLY A 243 4.81 -29.23 3.29
N ASP A 244 4.65 -28.04 2.69
CA ASP A 244 5.57 -27.51 1.68
C ASP A 244 6.96 -27.15 2.27
N GLU A 245 8.01 -27.85 1.83
CA GLU A 245 9.38 -27.65 2.33
C GLU A 245 9.98 -26.28 1.97
N ARG A 246 9.41 -25.58 0.98
CA ARG A 246 9.81 -24.20 0.64
C ARG A 246 9.37 -23.21 1.72
N MET A 247 8.43 -23.59 2.58
CA MET A 247 8.00 -22.81 3.73
C MET A 247 8.98 -22.96 4.90
N GLY A 248 9.36 -21.84 5.53
CA GLY A 248 10.18 -21.86 6.74
C GLY A 248 9.54 -22.68 7.87
N ARG A 249 10.35 -23.31 8.73
CA ARG A 249 9.88 -24.19 9.83
C ARG A 249 8.79 -23.54 10.70
N ASN A 250 8.97 -22.26 11.04
CA ASN A 250 8.02 -21.51 11.87
C ASN A 250 6.70 -21.23 11.13
N HIS A 251 6.75 -21.00 9.80
CA HIS A 251 5.54 -20.83 8.97
C HIS A 251 4.78 -22.13 8.86
N ARG A 252 5.46 -23.25 8.61
CA ARG A 252 4.81 -24.57 8.62
C ARG A 252 4.11 -24.85 9.94
N ALA A 253 4.75 -24.54 11.08
CA ALA A 253 4.12 -24.66 12.39
C ALA A 253 2.94 -23.69 12.60
N TRP A 254 2.99 -22.51 11.98
CA TRP A 254 1.89 -21.54 11.99
C TRP A 254 0.65 -22.07 11.25
N TYR A 255 0.82 -22.63 10.05
CA TYR A 255 -0.29 -23.17 9.26
C TYR A 255 -0.92 -24.42 9.90
N ARG A 256 -0.14 -25.29 10.55
CA ARG A 256 -0.68 -26.48 11.26
C ARG A 256 -1.75 -26.16 12.30
N LYS A 257 -1.68 -24.96 12.89
CA LYS A 257 -2.65 -24.53 13.90
C LYS A 257 -4.02 -24.17 13.33
N ILE A 258 -4.15 -23.90 12.03
CA ILE A 258 -5.43 -23.51 11.43
C ILE A 258 -6.43 -24.68 11.47
N PRO A 259 -6.11 -25.89 10.95
CA PRO A 259 -7.00 -27.04 11.09
C PRO A 259 -7.31 -27.41 12.54
N GLU A 260 -6.32 -27.30 13.45
CA GLU A 260 -6.52 -27.55 14.88
C GLU A 260 -7.56 -26.60 15.51
N LEU A 261 -7.55 -25.32 15.11
CA LEU A 261 -8.49 -24.30 15.60
C LEU A 261 -9.87 -24.43 14.97
N LEU A 262 -9.96 -24.87 13.71
CA LEU A 262 -11.24 -25.19 13.06
C LEU A 262 -11.92 -26.38 13.75
N ALA A 263 -11.15 -27.41 14.14
CA ALA A 263 -11.66 -28.59 14.82
C ALA A 263 -12.08 -28.34 16.29
N ASP A 264 -11.47 -27.37 16.96
CA ASP A 264 -11.79 -26.98 18.33
C ASP A 264 -11.92 -25.44 18.47
N PRO A 265 -13.06 -24.87 18.03
CA PRO A 265 -13.30 -23.43 18.09
C PRO A 265 -13.25 -22.83 19.50
N SER A 266 -13.39 -23.66 20.56
CA SER A 266 -13.30 -23.21 21.95
C SER A 266 -11.91 -22.67 22.34
N ARG A 267 -10.89 -22.98 21.54
CA ARG A 267 -9.51 -22.49 21.69
C ARG A 267 -9.27 -21.11 21.10
N ILE A 268 -10.25 -20.58 20.35
CA ILE A 268 -10.16 -19.25 19.75
C ILE A 268 -10.34 -18.23 20.88
N PRO A 269 -9.38 -17.30 21.09
CA PRO A 269 -9.55 -16.24 22.09
C PRO A 269 -10.80 -15.43 21.78
N GLU A 270 -11.52 -14.97 22.81
CA GLU A 270 -12.64 -14.06 22.61
C GLU A 270 -12.17 -12.75 21.96
N PRO A 271 -13.00 -12.09 21.13
CA PRO A 271 -12.70 -10.74 20.65
C PRO A 271 -12.54 -9.80 21.85
N ALA A 272 -11.56 -8.90 21.83
CA ALA A 272 -11.46 -7.88 22.86
C ALA A 272 -12.75 -7.02 22.87
N GLU A 273 -13.53 -7.08 23.96
CA GLU A 273 -14.81 -6.37 24.09
C GLU A 273 -14.67 -4.86 23.86
N HIS A 274 -13.54 -4.28 24.29
CA HIS A 274 -13.12 -2.90 24.02
C HIS A 274 -11.59 -2.81 23.92
N GLY A 275 -11.05 -3.18 22.76
CA GLY A 275 -9.65 -2.92 22.44
C GLY A 275 -9.57 -1.78 21.43
N ALA A 276 -9.29 -0.55 21.89
CA ALA A 276 -8.69 0.40 20.96
C ALA A 276 -7.50 -0.30 20.30
N PRO A 277 -7.28 -0.12 18.99
CA PRO A 277 -6.17 -0.83 18.37
C PRO A 277 -4.87 -0.42 19.09
N PRO A 278 -3.85 -1.29 19.14
CA PRO A 278 -2.65 -1.09 19.96
C PRO A 278 -2.11 0.34 19.79
N ALA A 279 -1.58 0.93 20.87
CA ALA A 279 -1.35 2.38 21.08
C ALA A 279 -0.87 3.21 19.86
N GLY A 280 -0.20 2.60 18.89
CA GLY A 280 0.03 3.18 17.56
C GLY A 280 -1.20 3.17 16.65
N ASN A 281 -2.41 3.49 17.09
CA ASN A 281 -3.59 3.63 16.22
C ASN A 281 -4.49 4.84 16.57
N GLN A 282 -3.97 5.78 17.36
CA GLN A 282 -4.75 6.90 17.88
C GLN A 282 -4.70 8.18 17.03
N LEU A 283 -4.09 8.17 15.85
CA LEU A 283 -3.90 9.40 15.07
C LEU A 283 -5.06 9.81 14.14
N TYR A 284 -6.19 9.09 14.11
CA TYR A 284 -7.37 9.51 13.33
C TYR A 284 -8.70 9.43 14.10
N ARG A 285 -8.66 9.88 15.36
CA ARG A 285 -9.83 10.53 15.97
C ARG A 285 -9.58 12.03 16.02
N LEU A 286 -9.50 12.67 14.87
CA LEU A 286 -9.66 14.11 14.76
C LEU A 286 -10.87 14.34 13.86
N SER A 287 -11.90 14.84 14.53
CA SER A 287 -13.12 15.50 14.07
C SER A 287 -13.11 16.08 12.66
#